data_AF-A0AAQ4QSA3-F1
#
_entry.id   AF-A0AAQ4QSA3-F1
#
_cell.length_a   1.000
_cell.length_b   1.000
_cell.length_c   1.000
_cell.angle_alpha   90.00
_cell.angle_beta   90.00
_cell.angle_gamma   90.00
#
_symmetry.space_group_name_H-M   'P 1'
#
loop_
_entity.id
_entity.type
_entity.pdbx_description
1 polymer ?
#
loop_
_entity_poly.entity_id
_entity_poly.type
_entity_poly.pdbx_seq_one_letter_code
_entity_poly.pdbx_strand_id
1 'polypeptide(L)'
;MAKRCGKRKIDSECRAFNPQWTHDYFFVQLKEKAVCLVCQETVAVFKEYNLRRHYESRHKDKYASLHGQMRAEKMSKLKTGLFAQQTTFVRQTQLNQASVRASFRVAQLIASCGKSFTEGEFVKKCLNVVVEEVCPEKKDVFNAVSLSASTITRRVEEIGGDVYAQLQQKTKDFQFFSLALDESTDVQDTAELLIFIRGVNANFEMCEELAALQSLKGTTTGEDIFDKVCQTMQQLDLDWAKLASITTDGAPSMVGASRGLIGRMNREMEERGLTALLQVHCLIYQQALCCKVLKWDSVMKVVVSCINFIRANGLKHRQFQQFLSELESAYGDVLYHTEIRWLSRGKVLRRFYELLPEVNAFLQSKGKTVP
;
A
#
# COMPACT_ATOMS: atom_id res chain seq x y z
N MET A 1 47.71 -4.76 54.53
CA MET A 1 46.80 -4.38 53.41
C MET A 1 47.05 -5.29 52.22
N ALA A 2 46.21 -6.31 52.00
CA ALA A 2 46.34 -7.21 50.86
C ALA A 2 45.72 -6.55 49.61
N LYS A 3 46.54 -6.29 48.59
CA LYS A 3 46.08 -5.82 47.27
C LYS A 3 45.15 -6.88 46.66
N ARG A 4 43.85 -6.59 46.59
CA ARG A 4 42.90 -7.33 45.75
C ARG A 4 43.35 -7.16 44.29
N CYS A 5 43.79 -8.26 43.68
CA CYS A 5 44.03 -8.33 42.24
C CYS A 5 42.71 -8.07 41.51
N GLY A 6 42.62 -6.93 40.82
CA GLY A 6 41.43 -6.55 40.06
C GLY A 6 41.10 -7.60 39.00
N LYS A 7 39.84 -8.04 38.95
CA LYS A 7 39.33 -8.88 37.87
C LYS A 7 39.49 -8.12 36.56
N ARG A 8 40.40 -8.59 35.70
CA ARG A 8 40.67 -8.03 34.38
C ARG A 8 39.41 -8.12 33.53
N LYS A 9 38.91 -6.99 33.02
CA LYS A 9 37.77 -6.92 32.10
C LYS A 9 38.21 -7.32 30.69
N ILE A 10 37.32 -8.01 29.98
CA ILE A 10 37.58 -8.67 28.69
C ILE A 10 37.81 -7.65 27.56
N ASP A 11 37.23 -6.46 27.69
CA ASP A 11 37.17 -5.45 26.62
C ASP A 11 38.52 -4.73 26.36
N SER A 12 39.49 -4.83 27.27
CA SER A 12 40.80 -4.16 27.16
C SER A 12 41.87 -4.98 26.44
N GLU A 13 41.62 -6.25 26.16
CA GLU A 13 42.54 -7.12 25.43
C GLU A 13 41.93 -7.42 24.06
N CYS A 14 42.34 -6.71 23.00
CA CYS A 14 41.99 -7.01 21.61
C CYS A 14 42.53 -8.39 21.20
N ARG A 15 41.96 -9.47 21.73
CA ARG A 15 42.40 -10.84 21.51
C ARG A 15 41.97 -11.28 20.12
N ALA A 16 42.90 -11.29 19.18
CA ALA A 16 42.68 -11.82 17.84
C ALA A 16 42.68 -13.35 17.85
N PHE A 17 41.94 -13.95 16.92
CA PHE A 17 41.99 -15.39 16.70
C PHE A 17 43.35 -15.77 16.11
N ASN A 18 44.04 -16.77 16.67
CA ASN A 18 45.26 -17.30 16.09
C ASN A 18 44.93 -18.43 15.09
N PRO A 19 45.31 -18.30 13.80
CA PRO A 19 45.08 -19.33 12.79
C PRO A 19 45.63 -20.71 13.15
N GLN A 20 46.70 -20.77 13.95
CA GLN A 20 47.32 -22.02 14.42
C GLN A 20 46.34 -22.89 15.22
N TRP A 21 45.36 -22.28 15.91
CA TRP A 21 44.32 -23.02 16.64
C TRP A 21 43.41 -23.86 15.72
N THR A 22 43.39 -23.55 14.42
CA THR A 22 42.73 -24.40 13.41
C THR A 22 43.43 -25.75 13.29
N HIS A 23 44.76 -25.75 13.27
CA HIS A 23 45.56 -26.96 13.18
C HIS A 23 45.62 -27.69 14.52
N ASP A 24 45.79 -26.96 15.61
CA ASP A 24 46.05 -27.56 16.92
C ASP A 24 44.75 -28.12 17.53
N TYR A 25 43.63 -27.40 17.40
CA TYR A 25 42.39 -27.67 18.14
C TYR A 25 41.14 -27.80 17.26
N PHE A 26 41.28 -27.74 15.92
CA PHE A 26 40.16 -27.75 14.97
C PHE A 26 39.16 -26.61 15.17
N PHE A 27 39.63 -25.39 15.46
CA PHE A 27 38.75 -24.21 15.55
C PHE A 27 38.91 -23.28 14.35
N VAL A 28 37.82 -22.62 13.95
CA VAL A 28 37.86 -21.51 12.98
C VAL A 28 37.18 -20.28 13.55
N GLN A 29 37.59 -19.10 13.11
CA GLN A 29 36.89 -17.86 13.41
C GLN A 29 35.69 -17.69 12.47
N LEU A 30 34.51 -17.45 13.05
CA LEU A 30 33.30 -17.07 12.34
C LEU A 30 32.70 -15.84 13.04
N LYS A 31 32.75 -14.70 12.35
CA LYS A 31 32.47 -13.38 12.95
C LYS A 31 33.33 -13.17 14.20
N GLU A 32 32.72 -12.91 15.35
CA GLU A 32 33.38 -12.63 16.63
C GLU A 32 33.48 -13.87 17.54
N LYS A 33 33.26 -15.08 17.01
CA LYS A 33 33.29 -16.32 17.80
C LYS A 33 34.22 -17.37 17.18
N ALA A 34 34.78 -18.22 18.02
CA ALA A 34 35.51 -19.41 17.59
C ALA A 34 34.54 -20.59 17.53
N VAL A 35 34.55 -21.35 16.43
CA VAL A 35 33.67 -22.50 16.23
C VAL A 35 34.49 -23.76 16.05
N CYS A 36 34.15 -24.82 16.81
CA CYS A 36 34.79 -26.11 16.66
C CYS A 36 34.34 -26.78 15.35
N LEU A 37 35.28 -27.15 14.49
CA LEU A 37 35.00 -27.84 13.23
C LEU A 37 34.45 -29.27 13.43
N VAL A 38 34.62 -29.86 14.60
CA VAL A 38 34.20 -31.25 14.90
C VAL A 38 32.76 -31.32 15.39
N CYS A 39 32.39 -30.50 16.38
CA CYS A 39 31.07 -30.53 17.01
C CYS A 39 30.24 -29.25 16.85
N GLN A 40 30.77 -28.25 16.13
CA GLN A 40 30.10 -26.98 15.81
C GLN A 40 29.74 -26.11 17.03
N GLU A 41 30.22 -26.45 18.24
CA GLU A 41 30.04 -25.61 19.42
C GLU A 41 30.85 -24.31 19.32
N THR A 42 30.29 -23.23 19.89
CA THR A 42 30.89 -21.89 19.85
C THR A 42 31.60 -21.57 21.17
N VAL A 43 32.77 -20.94 21.06
CA VAL A 43 33.52 -20.37 22.17
C VAL A 43 33.59 -18.86 21.95
N ALA A 44 32.93 -18.11 22.83
CA ALA A 44 32.77 -16.67 22.70
C ALA A 44 34.06 -15.87 22.94
N VAL A 45 35.03 -16.43 23.66
CA VAL A 45 36.27 -15.74 24.01
C VAL A 45 37.45 -16.40 23.31
N PHE A 46 38.16 -15.63 22.49
CA PHE A 46 39.41 -16.05 21.83
C PHE A 46 40.54 -16.22 22.84
N LYS A 47 40.56 -17.38 23.50
CA LYS A 47 41.59 -17.77 24.46
C LYS A 47 41.98 -19.21 24.21
N GLU A 48 43.27 -19.44 23.93
CA GLU A 48 43.82 -20.77 23.66
C GLU A 48 43.42 -21.79 24.72
N TYR A 49 43.50 -21.42 26.02
CA TYR A 49 43.07 -22.30 27.12
C TYR A 49 41.65 -22.85 26.95
N ASN A 50 40.69 -22.03 26.49
CA ASN A 50 39.30 -22.46 26.32
C ASN A 50 39.17 -23.44 25.15
N LEU A 51 39.84 -23.15 24.03
CA LEU A 51 39.82 -23.95 22.81
C LEU A 51 40.53 -25.29 23.02
N ARG A 52 41.70 -25.25 23.66
CA ARG A 52 42.48 -26.42 24.05
C ARG A 52 41.71 -27.29 25.02
N ARG A 53 41.14 -26.73 26.11
CA ARG A 53 40.32 -27.49 27.06
C ARG A 53 39.14 -28.16 26.37
N HIS A 54 38.45 -27.46 25.47
CA HIS A 54 37.35 -28.03 24.70
C HIS A 54 37.83 -29.22 23.85
N TYR A 55 38.92 -29.05 23.10
CA TYR A 55 39.49 -30.12 22.27
C TYR A 55 39.93 -31.31 23.12
N GLU A 56 40.67 -31.06 24.20
CA GLU A 56 41.21 -32.07 25.10
C GLU A 56 40.13 -32.89 25.79
N SER A 57 39.05 -32.24 26.25
CA SER A 57 37.98 -32.93 26.99
C SER A 57 36.99 -33.66 26.11
N ARG A 58 36.87 -33.31 24.82
CA ARG A 58 35.79 -33.83 23.95
C ARG A 58 36.26 -34.56 22.70
N HIS A 59 37.42 -34.20 22.17
CA HIS A 59 37.84 -34.62 20.83
C HIS A 59 39.21 -35.31 20.83
N LYS A 60 40.05 -35.09 21.83
CA LYS A 60 41.42 -35.61 21.86
C LYS A 60 41.50 -37.12 21.63
N ASP A 61 40.70 -37.92 22.34
CA ASP A 61 40.76 -39.38 22.23
C ASP A 61 40.52 -39.89 20.80
N LYS A 62 39.71 -39.15 20.03
CA LYS A 62 39.35 -39.50 18.65
C LYS A 62 40.28 -38.93 17.59
N TYR A 63 40.94 -37.80 17.87
CA TYR A 63 41.71 -37.05 16.86
C TYR A 63 43.19 -36.84 17.22
N ALA A 64 43.66 -37.36 18.36
CA ALA A 64 45.06 -37.25 18.79
C ALA A 64 46.03 -38.02 17.89
N SER A 65 45.61 -39.15 17.32
CA SER A 65 46.42 -39.99 16.43
C SER A 65 46.60 -39.43 15.03
N LEU A 66 45.88 -38.36 14.67
CA LEU A 66 45.99 -37.72 13.36
C LEU A 66 47.15 -36.72 13.36
N HIS A 67 48.17 -37.01 12.55
CA HIS A 67 49.34 -36.16 12.36
C HIS A 67 49.58 -35.83 10.88
N GLY A 68 50.37 -34.79 10.64
CA GLY A 68 50.82 -34.39 9.30
C GLY A 68 49.67 -34.23 8.30
N GLN A 69 49.83 -34.88 7.13
CA GLN A 69 48.90 -34.77 6.01
C GLN A 69 47.49 -35.26 6.33
N MET A 70 47.36 -36.36 7.09
CA MET A 70 46.04 -36.90 7.47
C MET A 70 45.22 -35.92 8.31
N ARG A 71 45.89 -35.17 9.21
CA ARG A 71 45.24 -34.14 10.02
C ARG A 71 44.80 -32.96 9.15
N ALA A 72 45.67 -32.52 8.23
CA ALA A 72 45.38 -31.43 7.30
C ALA A 72 44.19 -31.76 6.37
N GLU A 73 44.13 -32.98 5.83
CA GLU A 73 43.02 -33.44 5.00
C GLU A 73 41.70 -33.53 5.78
N LYS A 74 41.73 -34.05 7.02
CA LYS A 74 40.54 -34.11 7.87
C LYS A 74 40.03 -32.72 8.22
N MET A 75 40.92 -31.82 8.58
CA MET A 75 40.61 -30.41 8.84
C MET A 75 39.99 -29.74 7.61
N SER A 76 40.61 -29.93 6.43
CA SER A 76 40.10 -29.40 5.15
C SER A 76 38.68 -29.91 4.88
N LYS A 77 38.42 -31.21 5.01
CA LYS A 77 37.08 -31.80 4.85
C LYS A 77 36.05 -31.21 5.82
N LEU A 78 36.38 -31.09 7.11
CA LEU A 78 35.48 -30.51 8.12
C LEU A 78 35.21 -29.02 7.86
N LYS A 79 36.24 -28.28 7.48
CA LYS A 79 36.16 -26.86 7.12
C LYS A 79 35.26 -26.66 5.90
N THR A 80 35.48 -27.40 4.82
CA THR A 80 34.64 -27.37 3.60
C THR A 80 33.19 -27.77 3.92
N GLY A 81 32.97 -28.79 4.75
CA GLY A 81 31.63 -29.20 5.19
C GLY A 81 30.89 -28.11 5.96
N LEU A 82 31.57 -27.44 6.91
CA LEU A 82 30.99 -26.35 7.68
C LEU A 82 30.63 -25.15 6.80
N PHE A 83 31.53 -24.73 5.89
CA PHE A 83 31.26 -23.61 4.98
C PHE A 83 30.17 -23.94 3.95
N ALA A 84 30.11 -25.17 3.46
CA ALA A 84 29.03 -25.62 2.59
C ALA A 84 27.67 -25.53 3.31
N GLN A 85 27.58 -25.99 4.57
CA GLN A 85 26.37 -25.85 5.39
C GLN A 85 25.96 -24.38 5.55
N GLN A 86 26.89 -23.50 5.91
CA GLN A 86 26.61 -22.06 6.06
C GLN A 86 26.11 -21.43 4.75
N THR A 87 26.74 -21.77 3.63
CA THR A 87 26.38 -21.26 2.32
C THR A 87 24.94 -21.66 1.95
N THR A 88 24.53 -22.90 2.29
CA THR A 88 23.15 -23.37 2.12
C THR A 88 22.16 -22.56 2.95
N PHE A 89 22.46 -22.30 4.23
CA PHE A 89 21.58 -21.48 5.09
C PHE A 89 21.46 -20.03 4.59
N VAL A 90 22.55 -19.43 4.13
CA VAL A 90 22.54 -18.07 3.55
C VAL A 90 21.69 -18.04 2.28
N ARG A 91 21.87 -19.02 1.38
CA ARG A 91 21.09 -19.15 0.16
C ARG A 91 19.60 -19.33 0.46
N GLN A 92 19.23 -20.17 1.42
CA GLN A 92 17.84 -20.36 1.82
C GLN A 92 17.23 -19.06 2.37
N THR A 93 18.00 -18.30 3.17
CA THR A 93 17.57 -17.01 3.70
C THR A 93 17.31 -16.00 2.58
N GLN A 94 18.21 -15.92 1.60
CA GLN A 94 18.06 -15.04 0.43
C GLN A 94 16.84 -15.40 -0.42
N LEU A 95 16.61 -16.70 -0.65
CA LEU A 95 15.42 -17.18 -1.37
C LEU A 95 14.13 -16.81 -0.62
N ASN A 96 14.08 -17.03 0.70
CA ASN A 96 12.93 -16.64 1.52
C ASN A 96 12.65 -15.13 1.43
N GLN A 97 13.70 -14.29 1.49
CA GLN A 97 13.55 -12.85 1.32
C GLN A 97 13.03 -12.47 -0.07
N ALA A 98 13.52 -13.12 -1.12
CA ALA A 98 13.04 -12.88 -2.49
C ALA A 98 11.56 -13.24 -2.64
N SER A 99 11.13 -14.38 -2.10
CA SER A 99 9.72 -14.80 -2.11
C SER A 99 8.82 -13.82 -1.36
N VAL A 100 9.26 -13.33 -0.19
CA VAL A 100 8.52 -12.31 0.56
C VAL A 100 8.42 -11.01 -0.23
N ARG A 101 9.52 -10.49 -0.78
CA ARG A 101 9.49 -9.29 -1.64
C ARG A 101 8.57 -9.46 -2.84
N ALA A 102 8.59 -10.62 -3.49
CA ALA A 102 7.69 -10.93 -4.61
C ALA A 102 6.22 -10.86 -4.16
N SER A 103 5.87 -11.45 -3.01
CA SER A 103 4.48 -11.39 -2.49
C SER A 103 4.00 -9.96 -2.22
N PHE A 104 4.86 -9.09 -1.67
CA PHE A 104 4.53 -7.66 -1.51
C PHE A 104 4.29 -6.96 -2.85
N ARG A 105 5.15 -7.21 -3.86
CA ARG A 105 5.00 -6.60 -5.18
C ARG A 105 3.71 -7.02 -5.87
N VAL A 106 3.33 -8.30 -5.77
CA VAL A 106 2.05 -8.79 -6.30
C VAL A 106 0.88 -8.16 -5.53
N ALA A 107 0.95 -8.10 -4.19
CA ALA A 107 -0.08 -7.46 -3.37
C ALA A 107 -0.28 -5.99 -3.72
N GLN A 108 0.81 -5.24 -3.92
CA GLN A 108 0.78 -3.84 -4.37
C GLN A 108 0.07 -3.70 -5.72
N LEU A 109 0.37 -4.57 -6.69
CA LEU A 109 -0.26 -4.55 -8.02
C LEU A 109 -1.77 -4.86 -7.95
N ILE A 110 -2.16 -5.83 -7.14
CA ILE A 110 -3.58 -6.17 -6.91
C ILE A 110 -4.31 -4.95 -6.34
N ALA A 111 -3.74 -4.33 -5.30
CA ALA A 111 -4.33 -3.16 -4.64
C ALA A 111 -4.41 -1.94 -5.57
N SER A 112 -3.33 -1.60 -6.28
CA SER A 112 -3.30 -0.43 -7.19
C SER A 112 -4.26 -0.56 -8.36
N CYS A 113 -4.61 -1.79 -8.74
CA CYS A 113 -5.57 -2.07 -9.80
C CYS A 113 -7.01 -2.21 -9.30
N GLY A 114 -7.27 -2.01 -8.00
CA GLY A 114 -8.60 -2.15 -7.39
C GLY A 114 -9.16 -3.57 -7.51
N LYS A 115 -8.30 -4.59 -7.45
CA LYS A 115 -8.68 -6.00 -7.61
C LYS A 115 -8.97 -6.66 -6.27
N SER A 116 -9.81 -7.69 -6.27
CA SER A 116 -10.09 -8.50 -5.08
C SER A 116 -8.81 -9.15 -4.54
N PHE A 117 -8.68 -9.25 -3.23
CA PHE A 117 -7.53 -9.94 -2.61
C PHE A 117 -7.46 -11.44 -2.97
N THR A 118 -8.59 -12.04 -3.35
CA THR A 118 -8.66 -13.43 -3.84
C THR A 118 -7.93 -13.62 -5.17
N GLU A 119 -7.68 -12.55 -5.94
CA GLU A 119 -6.92 -12.63 -7.19
C GLU A 119 -5.49 -13.15 -6.99
N GLY A 120 -4.93 -13.02 -5.79
CA GLY A 120 -3.61 -13.59 -5.47
C GLY A 120 -3.54 -15.09 -5.74
N GLU A 121 -4.62 -15.83 -5.48
CA GLU A 121 -4.69 -17.27 -5.73
C GLU A 121 -4.76 -17.59 -7.22
N PHE A 122 -5.46 -16.77 -8.00
CA PHE A 122 -5.50 -16.91 -9.45
C PHE A 122 -4.12 -16.62 -10.06
N VAL A 123 -3.48 -15.52 -9.66
CA VAL A 123 -2.11 -15.19 -10.07
C VAL A 123 -1.14 -16.33 -9.74
N LYS A 124 -1.28 -16.93 -8.54
CA LYS A 124 -0.48 -18.09 -8.14
C LYS A 124 -0.65 -19.28 -9.08
N LYS A 125 -1.89 -19.59 -9.47
CA LYS A 125 -2.18 -20.68 -10.42
C LYS A 125 -1.53 -20.39 -11.77
N CYS A 126 -1.65 -19.17 -12.29
CA CYS A 126 -1.00 -18.77 -13.55
C CYS A 126 0.52 -18.93 -13.49
N LEU A 127 1.16 -18.46 -12.41
CA LEU A 127 2.61 -18.60 -12.22
C LEU A 127 3.05 -20.06 -12.19
N ASN A 128 2.30 -20.93 -11.51
CA ASN A 128 2.64 -22.34 -11.41
C ASN A 128 2.54 -23.05 -12.76
N VAL A 129 1.49 -22.79 -13.56
CA VAL A 129 1.35 -23.35 -14.91
C VAL A 129 2.53 -22.94 -15.81
N VAL A 130 2.90 -21.65 -15.80
CA VAL A 130 4.03 -21.16 -16.60
C VAL A 130 5.35 -21.80 -16.17
N VAL A 131 5.57 -21.94 -14.87
CA VAL A 131 6.82 -22.51 -14.33
C VAL A 131 6.93 -24.00 -14.62
N GLU A 132 5.83 -24.74 -14.56
CA GLU A 132 5.80 -26.16 -14.91
C GLU A 132 6.21 -26.41 -16.37
N GLU A 133 5.79 -25.54 -17.29
CA GLU A 133 6.12 -25.66 -18.72
C GLU A 133 7.50 -25.10 -19.08
N VAL A 134 7.88 -23.95 -18.52
CA VAL A 134 9.08 -23.19 -18.95
C VAL A 134 10.33 -23.52 -18.14
N CYS A 135 10.19 -23.76 -16.83
CA CYS A 135 11.33 -23.97 -15.92
C CYS A 135 10.95 -24.82 -14.70
N PRO A 136 10.59 -26.11 -14.90
CA PRO A 136 10.09 -26.97 -13.83
C PRO A 136 11.07 -27.14 -12.67
N GLU A 137 12.38 -26.98 -12.91
CA GLU A 137 13.41 -27.01 -11.88
C GLU A 137 13.34 -25.83 -10.88
N LYS A 138 12.55 -24.79 -11.18
CA LYS A 138 12.30 -23.64 -10.30
C LYS A 138 10.96 -23.72 -9.56
N LYS A 139 10.17 -24.79 -9.75
CA LYS A 139 8.83 -24.95 -9.20
C LYS A 139 8.74 -24.64 -7.70
N ASP A 140 9.67 -25.15 -6.90
CA ASP A 140 9.67 -24.93 -5.45
C ASP A 140 9.89 -23.47 -5.06
N VAL A 141 10.68 -22.71 -5.83
CA VAL A 141 10.93 -21.29 -5.59
C VAL A 141 9.66 -20.47 -5.77
N PHE A 142 8.89 -20.77 -6.83
CA PHE A 142 7.61 -20.11 -7.07
C PHE A 142 6.55 -20.58 -6.10
N ASN A 143 6.50 -21.87 -5.75
CA ASN A 143 5.60 -22.42 -4.74
C ASN A 143 5.76 -21.74 -3.37
N ALA A 144 6.98 -21.36 -2.99
CA ALA A 144 7.25 -20.64 -1.75
C ALA A 144 6.64 -19.22 -1.69
N VAL A 145 6.25 -18.61 -2.82
CA VAL A 145 5.63 -17.27 -2.81
C VAL A 145 4.17 -17.37 -2.33
N SER A 146 3.90 -16.93 -1.10
CA SER A 146 2.54 -16.94 -0.54
C SER A 146 1.68 -15.81 -1.15
N LEU A 147 0.58 -16.18 -1.81
CA LEU A 147 -0.37 -15.26 -2.44
C LEU A 147 -1.83 -15.59 -2.08
N SER A 148 -2.07 -16.26 -0.94
CA SER A 148 -3.45 -16.46 -0.45
C SER A 148 -4.14 -15.13 -0.21
N ALA A 149 -5.48 -15.09 -0.25
CA ALA A 149 -6.24 -13.88 0.03
C ALA A 149 -5.81 -13.20 1.36
N SER A 150 -5.67 -14.00 2.43
CA SER A 150 -5.19 -13.53 3.74
C SER A 150 -3.77 -12.95 3.71
N THR A 151 -2.88 -13.54 2.90
CA THR A 151 -1.52 -13.01 2.74
C THR A 151 -1.56 -11.67 2.01
N ILE A 152 -2.32 -11.58 0.92
CA ILE A 152 -2.47 -10.34 0.16
C ILE A 152 -3.04 -9.24 1.05
N THR A 153 -4.12 -9.50 1.79
CA THR A 153 -4.71 -8.55 2.75
C THR A 153 -3.66 -8.01 3.72
N ARG A 154 -2.96 -8.88 4.44
CA ARG A 154 -1.93 -8.45 5.40
C ARG A 154 -0.83 -7.62 4.74
N ARG A 155 -0.38 -8.00 3.54
CA ARG A 155 0.66 -7.27 2.81
C ARG A 155 0.19 -5.90 2.36
N VAL A 156 -1.07 -5.77 1.92
CA VAL A 156 -1.68 -4.48 1.59
C VAL A 156 -1.83 -3.61 2.83
N GLU A 157 -2.24 -4.17 3.96
CA GLU A 157 -2.30 -3.45 5.25
C GLU A 157 -0.92 -2.95 5.69
N GLU A 158 0.12 -3.80 5.59
CA GLU A 158 1.50 -3.43 5.90
C GLU A 158 2.01 -2.31 4.98
N ILE A 159 1.71 -2.38 3.66
CA ILE A 159 2.03 -1.31 2.71
C ILE A 159 1.27 -0.03 3.08
N GLY A 160 -0.03 -0.12 3.37
CA GLY A 160 -0.85 1.03 3.75
C GLY A 160 -0.35 1.69 5.04
N GLY A 161 0.04 0.90 6.03
CA GLY A 161 0.65 1.39 7.27
C GLY A 161 1.97 2.11 7.04
N ASP A 162 2.83 1.59 6.15
CA ASP A 162 4.09 2.27 5.78
C ASP A 162 3.83 3.58 5.04
N VAL A 163 2.91 3.61 4.07
CA VAL A 163 2.49 4.84 3.39
C VAL A 163 1.93 5.87 4.37
N TYR A 164 1.10 5.43 5.32
CA TYR A 164 0.55 6.30 6.36
C TYR A 164 1.64 6.86 7.28
N ALA A 165 2.60 6.02 7.69
CA ALA A 165 3.74 6.46 8.50
C ALA A 165 4.62 7.48 7.75
N GLN A 166 4.82 7.29 6.44
CA GLN A 166 5.51 8.27 5.61
C GLN A 166 4.76 9.62 5.56
N LEU A 167 3.42 9.59 5.42
CA LEU A 167 2.60 10.79 5.49
C LEU A 167 2.75 11.50 6.85
N GLN A 168 2.70 10.76 7.97
CA GLN A 168 2.93 11.32 9.31
C GLN A 168 4.30 11.98 9.49
N GLN A 169 5.34 11.53 8.76
CA GLN A 169 6.62 12.24 8.79
C GLN A 169 6.56 13.51 7.95
N LYS A 170 5.97 13.46 6.75
CA LYS A 170 5.82 14.63 5.87
C LYS A 170 5.01 15.76 6.52
N THR A 171 3.96 15.43 7.28
CA THR A 171 3.08 16.43 7.91
C THR A 171 3.83 17.33 8.90
N LYS A 172 4.91 16.83 9.53
CA LYS A 172 5.74 17.61 10.45
C LYS A 172 6.48 18.76 9.76
N ASP A 173 6.83 18.57 8.50
CA ASP A 173 7.58 19.55 7.70
C ASP A 173 6.68 20.61 7.08
N PHE A 174 5.35 20.45 7.15
CA PHE A 174 4.41 21.43 6.61
C PHE A 174 4.56 22.77 7.33
N GLN A 175 4.63 23.84 6.55
CA GLN A 175 4.50 25.22 7.02
C GLN A 175 3.01 25.59 7.12
N PHE A 176 2.24 25.19 6.12
CA PHE A 176 0.78 25.32 6.09
C PHE A 176 0.16 24.10 5.40
N PHE A 177 -1.09 23.81 5.72
CA PHE A 177 -1.88 22.80 5.03
C PHE A 177 -3.36 23.17 4.95
N SER A 178 -4.07 22.48 4.08
CA SER A 178 -5.51 22.56 3.90
C SER A 178 -6.13 21.18 3.86
N LEU A 179 -7.39 21.09 4.28
CA LEU A 179 -8.17 19.87 4.22
C LEU A 179 -9.26 19.99 3.15
N ALA A 180 -9.48 18.92 2.38
CA ALA A 180 -10.65 18.79 1.52
C ALA A 180 -11.46 17.57 1.95
N LEU A 181 -12.75 17.78 2.14
CA LEU A 181 -13.67 16.80 2.71
C LEU A 181 -14.78 16.49 1.75
N ASP A 182 -15.03 15.20 1.58
CA ASP A 182 -16.14 14.70 0.77
C ASP A 182 -16.79 13.53 1.50
N GLU A 183 -18.11 13.47 1.47
CA GLU A 183 -18.89 12.36 2.02
C GLU A 183 -19.32 11.46 0.86
N SER A 184 -19.04 10.16 0.96
CA SER A 184 -19.54 9.17 0.03
C SER A 184 -20.22 8.04 0.79
N THR A 185 -21.24 7.43 0.21
CA THR A 185 -21.81 6.19 0.74
C THR A 185 -21.15 4.99 0.06
N ASP A 186 -20.72 4.01 0.84
CA ASP A 186 -20.18 2.75 0.32
C ASP A 186 -21.27 1.79 -0.16
N VAL A 187 -20.89 0.62 -0.68
CA VAL A 187 -21.83 -0.37 -1.21
C VAL A 187 -22.69 -1.06 -0.14
N GLN A 188 -22.37 -0.86 1.14
CA GLN A 188 -23.08 -1.40 2.30
C GLN A 188 -23.90 -0.31 3.01
N ASP A 189 -24.15 0.81 2.33
CA ASP A 189 -24.87 1.98 2.84
C ASP A 189 -24.20 2.67 4.05
N THR A 190 -22.88 2.44 4.24
CA THR A 190 -22.11 3.14 5.27
C THR A 190 -21.57 4.45 4.69
N ALA A 191 -21.84 5.55 5.39
CA ALA A 191 -21.26 6.85 5.04
C ALA A 191 -19.77 6.86 5.42
N GLU A 192 -18.94 7.24 4.46
CA GLU A 192 -17.49 7.35 4.58
C GLU A 192 -17.09 8.80 4.32
N LEU A 193 -16.39 9.39 5.30
CA LEU A 193 -15.80 10.70 5.17
C LEU A 193 -14.39 10.56 4.61
N LEU A 194 -14.18 11.07 3.40
CA LEU A 194 -12.88 11.19 2.78
C LEU A 194 -12.23 12.48 3.24
N ILE A 195 -11.02 12.39 3.79
CA ILE A 195 -10.23 13.53 4.22
C ILE A 195 -8.96 13.56 3.38
N PHE A 196 -8.85 14.54 2.50
CA PHE A 196 -7.63 14.83 1.76
C PHE A 196 -6.85 15.93 2.44
N ILE A 197 -5.52 15.79 2.47
CA ILE A 197 -4.61 16.82 2.96
C ILE A 197 -3.77 17.34 1.81
N ARG A 198 -3.64 18.67 1.76
CA ARG A 198 -2.70 19.36 0.87
C ARG A 198 -1.81 20.25 1.73
N GLY A 199 -0.51 19.92 1.80
CA GLY A 199 0.48 20.64 2.59
C GLY A 199 1.61 21.21 1.75
N VAL A 200 2.24 22.27 2.25
CA VAL A 200 3.43 22.89 1.65
C VAL A 200 4.55 22.96 2.68
N ASN A 201 5.76 22.56 2.31
CA ASN A 201 6.93 22.65 3.19
C ASN A 201 7.71 23.97 2.99
N ALA A 202 8.80 24.16 3.73
CA ALA A 202 9.62 25.37 3.66
C ALA A 202 10.30 25.59 2.31
N ASN A 203 10.43 24.54 1.48
CA ASN A 203 10.99 24.61 0.13
C ASN A 203 9.92 24.85 -0.95
N PHE A 204 8.67 25.13 -0.55
CA PHE A 204 7.51 25.25 -1.45
C PHE A 204 7.17 23.95 -2.20
N GLU A 205 7.59 22.80 -1.67
CA GLU A 205 7.20 21.51 -2.23
C GLU A 205 5.80 21.16 -1.73
N MET A 206 4.92 20.82 -2.68
CA MET A 206 3.54 20.47 -2.41
C MET A 206 3.39 18.97 -2.20
N CYS A 207 2.64 18.61 -1.16
CA CYS A 207 2.22 17.24 -0.89
C CYS A 207 0.69 17.18 -0.91
N GLU A 208 0.12 16.27 -1.68
CA GLU A 208 -1.32 16.02 -1.75
C GLU A 208 -1.55 14.52 -1.55
N GLU A 209 -2.27 14.15 -0.49
CA GLU A 209 -2.50 12.75 -0.13
C GLU A 209 -3.89 12.55 0.50
N LEU A 210 -4.38 11.32 0.48
CA LEU A 210 -5.54 10.93 1.29
C LEU A 210 -5.08 10.77 2.74
N ALA A 211 -5.53 11.66 3.62
CA ALA A 211 -5.19 11.67 5.04
C ALA A 211 -5.93 10.58 5.81
N ALA A 212 -7.23 10.42 5.54
CA ALA A 212 -8.04 9.39 6.17
C ALA A 212 -9.29 9.06 5.35
N LEU A 213 -9.77 7.84 5.56
CA LEU A 213 -11.12 7.39 5.21
C LEU A 213 -11.80 7.01 6.53
N GLN A 214 -12.79 7.78 6.96
CA GLN A 214 -13.41 7.66 8.28
C GLN A 214 -14.87 7.25 8.15
N SER A 215 -15.21 6.06 8.65
CA SER A 215 -16.61 5.60 8.68
C SER A 215 -17.43 6.44 9.68
N LEU A 216 -18.55 6.98 9.19
CA LEU A 216 -19.57 7.68 9.96
C LEU A 216 -20.70 6.69 10.29
N LYS A 217 -20.72 6.20 11.54
CA LYS A 217 -21.70 5.18 11.97
C LYS A 217 -22.96 5.84 12.51
N GLY A 218 -24.08 5.62 11.84
CA GLY A 218 -25.41 6.04 12.31
C GLY A 218 -25.86 7.39 11.73
N THR A 219 -25.15 8.48 12.04
CA THR A 219 -25.50 9.83 11.57
C THR A 219 -24.33 10.51 10.87
N THR A 220 -24.65 11.48 10.01
CA THR A 220 -23.70 12.32 9.26
C THR A 220 -23.85 13.80 9.64
N THR A 221 -23.99 14.06 10.95
CA THR A 221 -24.12 15.44 11.43
C THR A 221 -22.79 16.17 11.35
N GLY A 222 -22.83 17.51 11.38
CA GLY A 222 -21.59 18.30 11.46
C GLY A 222 -20.75 18.03 12.71
N GLU A 223 -21.33 17.45 13.76
CA GLU A 223 -20.61 16.98 14.95
C GLU A 223 -19.83 15.70 14.66
N ASP A 224 -20.48 14.69 14.09
CA ASP A 224 -19.86 13.42 13.73
C ASP A 224 -18.67 13.64 12.80
N ILE A 225 -18.85 14.53 11.82
CA ILE A 225 -17.80 14.90 10.86
C ILE A 225 -16.66 15.65 11.57
N PHE A 226 -16.97 16.60 12.45
CA PHE A 226 -15.98 17.35 13.21
C PHE A 226 -15.12 16.44 14.08
N ASP A 227 -15.73 15.49 14.79
CA ASP A 227 -15.01 14.54 15.64
C ASP A 227 -14.04 13.68 14.83
N LYS A 228 -14.43 13.25 13.62
CA LYS A 228 -13.55 12.51 12.71
C LYS A 228 -12.42 13.35 12.14
N VAL A 229 -12.65 14.64 11.87
CA VAL A 229 -11.59 15.57 11.46
C VAL A 229 -10.62 15.78 12.61
N CYS A 230 -11.08 16.02 13.84
CA CYS A 230 -10.23 16.17 15.03
C CYS A 230 -9.42 14.90 15.31
N GLN A 231 -10.03 13.72 15.20
CA GLN A 231 -9.34 12.44 15.33
C GLN A 231 -8.20 12.32 14.30
N THR A 232 -8.46 12.69 13.04
CA THR A 232 -7.46 12.64 11.96
C THR A 232 -6.33 13.65 12.18
N MET A 233 -6.67 14.87 12.61
CA MET A 233 -5.70 15.89 13.01
C MET A 233 -4.76 15.39 14.11
N GLN A 234 -5.31 14.73 15.13
CA GLN A 234 -4.53 14.15 16.22
C GLN A 234 -3.65 12.98 15.75
N GLN A 235 -4.18 12.08 14.93
CA GLN A 235 -3.44 10.92 14.43
C GLN A 235 -2.26 11.31 13.54
N LEU A 236 -2.39 12.39 12.77
CA LEU A 236 -1.33 12.93 11.92
C LEU A 236 -0.42 13.96 12.61
N ASP A 237 -0.66 14.22 13.90
CA ASP A 237 0.06 15.22 14.71
C ASP A 237 0.08 16.60 14.03
N LEU A 238 -1.08 17.01 13.50
CA LEU A 238 -1.24 18.25 12.75
C LEU A 238 -1.46 19.45 13.68
N ASP A 239 -0.69 20.51 13.42
CA ASP A 239 -0.81 21.77 14.15
C ASP A 239 -1.96 22.63 13.60
N TRP A 240 -2.93 22.94 14.46
CA TRP A 240 -4.05 23.82 14.13
C TRP A 240 -3.61 25.21 13.67
N ALA A 241 -2.49 25.73 14.17
CA ALA A 241 -1.98 27.04 13.76
C ALA A 241 -1.53 27.07 12.28
N LYS A 242 -1.27 25.89 11.69
CA LYS A 242 -0.85 25.73 10.29
C LYS A 242 -2.01 25.39 9.36
N LEU A 243 -3.22 25.16 9.89
CA LEU A 243 -4.40 24.89 9.08
C LEU A 243 -4.89 26.19 8.42
N ALA A 244 -4.73 26.29 7.11
CA ALA A 244 -5.04 27.49 6.35
C ALA A 244 -6.48 27.50 5.80
N SER A 245 -6.95 26.36 5.31
CA SER A 245 -8.26 26.28 4.66
C SER A 245 -8.91 24.91 4.75
N ILE A 246 -10.23 24.92 4.55
CA ILE A 246 -11.06 23.73 4.51
C ILE A 246 -12.00 23.81 3.31
N THR A 247 -12.06 22.73 2.53
CA THR A 247 -12.89 22.62 1.33
C THR A 247 -14.00 21.60 1.55
N THR A 248 -15.26 21.96 1.30
CA THR A 248 -16.42 21.07 1.46
C THR A 248 -17.40 21.21 0.29
N ASP A 249 -18.29 20.24 0.12
CA ASP A 249 -19.33 20.22 -0.93
C ASP A 249 -20.48 21.21 -0.70
N GLY A 250 -20.51 21.91 0.44
CA GLY A 250 -21.56 22.86 0.75
C GLY A 250 -22.82 22.26 1.40
N ALA A 251 -22.82 20.97 1.74
CA ALA A 251 -23.95 20.35 2.43
C ALA A 251 -24.25 21.05 3.78
N PRO A 252 -25.51 21.11 4.24
CA PRO A 252 -25.85 21.77 5.51
C PRO A 252 -25.07 21.24 6.73
N SER A 253 -24.77 19.94 6.77
CA SER A 253 -23.92 19.31 7.79
C SER A 253 -22.47 19.81 7.75
N MET A 254 -21.98 20.23 6.58
CA MET A 254 -20.65 20.80 6.39
C MET A 254 -20.63 22.29 6.74
N VAL A 255 -21.46 23.13 6.11
CA VAL A 255 -21.31 24.60 6.15
C VAL A 255 -22.15 25.32 7.20
N GLY A 256 -23.03 24.63 7.93
CA GLY A 256 -23.89 25.25 8.93
C GLY A 256 -23.11 26.04 10.00
N ALA A 257 -23.45 27.31 10.21
CA ALA A 257 -22.70 28.22 11.09
C ALA A 257 -22.70 27.81 12.57
N SER A 258 -23.76 27.15 13.06
CA SER A 258 -23.88 26.74 14.47
C SER A 258 -23.59 25.25 14.68
N ARG A 259 -24.19 24.39 13.84
CA ARG A 259 -24.17 22.92 13.99
C ARG A 259 -23.34 22.20 12.92
N GLY A 260 -22.96 22.89 11.84
CA GLY A 260 -22.16 22.31 10.77
C GLY A 260 -20.69 22.23 11.13
N LEU A 261 -19.94 21.42 10.39
CA LEU A 261 -18.50 21.24 10.55
C LEU A 261 -17.75 22.58 10.58
N ILE A 262 -17.97 23.43 9.57
CA ILE A 262 -17.27 24.70 9.42
C ILE A 262 -17.51 25.62 10.62
N GLY A 263 -18.76 25.69 11.10
CA GLY A 263 -19.09 26.44 12.31
C GLY A 263 -18.33 25.95 13.54
N ARG A 264 -18.20 24.63 13.69
CA ARG A 264 -17.45 23.99 14.80
C ARG A 264 -15.94 24.21 14.68
N MET A 265 -15.38 24.04 13.48
CA MET A 265 -13.97 24.31 13.20
C MET A 265 -13.59 25.76 13.51
N ASN A 266 -14.42 26.74 13.12
CA ASN A 266 -14.15 28.14 13.45
C ASN A 266 -14.19 28.42 14.96
N ARG A 267 -15.12 27.78 15.69
CA ARG A 267 -15.17 27.89 17.16
C ARG A 267 -13.92 27.31 17.80
N GLU A 268 -13.46 26.15 17.34
CA GLU A 268 -12.21 25.53 17.81
C GLU A 268 -10.99 26.44 17.54
N MET A 269 -10.94 27.08 16.37
CA MET A 269 -9.88 28.05 16.05
C MET A 269 -9.93 29.28 16.96
N GLU A 270 -11.13 29.82 17.23
CA GLU A 270 -11.35 30.95 18.13
C GLU A 270 -10.95 30.62 19.57
N GLU A 271 -11.35 29.45 20.09
CA GLU A 271 -10.98 28.97 21.43
C GLU A 271 -9.45 28.80 21.58
N ARG A 272 -8.75 28.50 20.48
CA ARG A 272 -7.28 28.43 20.41
C ARG A 272 -6.60 29.78 20.16
N GLY A 273 -7.35 30.87 19.97
CA GLY A 273 -6.82 32.19 19.65
C GLY A 273 -6.19 32.29 18.25
N LEU A 274 -6.65 31.47 17.30
CA LEU A 274 -6.16 31.40 15.92
C LEU A 274 -7.06 32.15 14.95
N THR A 275 -6.53 32.47 13.77
CA THR A 275 -7.29 33.13 12.70
C THR A 275 -8.36 32.21 12.11
N ALA A 276 -9.52 32.76 11.77
CA ALA A 276 -10.59 32.01 11.12
C ALA A 276 -10.12 31.32 9.82
N LEU A 277 -10.68 30.14 9.54
CA LEU A 277 -10.31 29.33 8.39
C LEU A 277 -10.81 29.96 7.09
N LEU A 278 -10.00 29.84 6.03
CA LEU A 278 -10.50 30.07 4.68
C LEU A 278 -11.44 28.92 4.30
N GLN A 279 -12.72 29.26 4.13
CA GLN A 279 -13.76 28.31 3.76
C GLN A 279 -13.88 28.29 2.24
N VAL A 280 -13.59 27.14 1.65
CA VAL A 280 -13.68 26.96 0.20
C VAL A 280 -14.85 26.04 -0.08
N HIS A 281 -15.77 26.49 -0.93
CA HIS A 281 -16.82 25.63 -1.41
C HIS A 281 -16.35 24.88 -2.66
N CYS A 282 -16.63 23.58 -2.75
CA CYS A 282 -16.20 22.73 -3.85
C CYS A 282 -16.63 23.31 -5.20
N LEU A 283 -15.65 23.62 -6.05
CA LEU A 283 -15.88 24.22 -7.38
C LEU A 283 -16.68 23.28 -8.28
N ILE A 284 -16.46 21.97 -8.19
CA ILE A 284 -17.18 20.98 -9.00
C ILE A 284 -18.67 20.97 -8.62
N TYR A 285 -18.98 21.04 -7.32
CA TYR A 285 -20.37 21.13 -6.86
C TYR A 285 -21.01 22.47 -7.28
N GLN A 286 -20.29 23.60 -7.20
CA GLN A 286 -20.79 24.88 -7.73
C GLN A 286 -21.11 24.82 -9.22
N GLN A 287 -20.21 24.26 -10.03
CA GLN A 287 -20.45 24.07 -11.46
C GLN A 287 -21.70 23.21 -11.70
N ALA A 288 -21.87 22.14 -10.93
CA ALA A 288 -23.06 21.29 -10.99
C ALA A 288 -24.35 22.06 -10.66
N LEU A 289 -24.33 22.89 -9.62
CA LEU A 289 -25.44 23.76 -9.24
C LEU A 289 -25.77 24.78 -10.34
N CYS A 290 -24.75 25.43 -10.93
CA CYS A 290 -24.94 26.33 -12.06
C CYS A 290 -25.64 25.62 -13.23
N CYS A 291 -25.25 24.38 -13.55
CA CYS A 291 -25.91 23.59 -14.59
C CYS A 291 -27.38 23.25 -14.28
N LYS A 292 -27.79 23.19 -13.00
CA LYS A 292 -29.20 22.97 -12.61
C LYS A 292 -30.06 24.21 -12.81
N VAL A 293 -29.49 25.41 -12.73
CA VAL A 293 -30.20 26.68 -12.98
C VAL A 293 -30.47 26.90 -14.46
N LEU A 294 -29.61 26.36 -15.34
CA LEU A 294 -29.80 26.44 -16.78
C LEU A 294 -31.04 25.64 -17.21
N LYS A 295 -32.04 26.31 -17.78
CA LYS A 295 -33.29 25.71 -18.27
C LYS A 295 -33.11 24.95 -19.60
N TRP A 296 -32.43 23.82 -19.55
CA TRP A 296 -32.15 22.96 -20.73
C TRP A 296 -33.11 21.79 -20.86
N ASP A 297 -34.22 21.82 -20.11
CA ASP A 297 -35.20 20.73 -20.06
C ASP A 297 -35.71 20.31 -21.43
N SER A 298 -35.94 21.26 -22.35
CA SER A 298 -36.40 20.97 -23.70
C SER A 298 -35.44 20.05 -24.47
N VAL A 299 -34.13 20.25 -24.31
CA VAL A 299 -33.10 19.45 -24.97
C VAL A 299 -32.82 18.18 -24.15
N MET A 300 -32.54 18.33 -22.86
CA MET A 300 -32.09 17.22 -22.02
C MET A 300 -33.18 16.15 -21.84
N LYS A 301 -34.46 16.51 -21.72
CA LYS A 301 -35.54 15.51 -21.63
C LYS A 301 -35.64 14.68 -22.91
N VAL A 302 -35.44 15.30 -24.08
CA VAL A 302 -35.43 14.59 -25.37
C VAL A 302 -34.23 13.64 -25.45
N VAL A 303 -33.03 14.12 -25.16
CA VAL A 303 -31.79 13.32 -25.17
C VAL A 303 -31.90 12.13 -24.21
N VAL A 304 -32.31 12.37 -22.96
CA VAL A 304 -32.48 11.31 -21.95
C VAL A 304 -33.57 10.32 -22.35
N SER A 305 -34.69 10.76 -22.93
CA SER A 305 -35.74 9.87 -23.44
C SER A 305 -35.24 8.95 -24.57
N CYS A 306 -34.41 9.47 -25.47
CA CYS A 306 -33.81 8.69 -26.55
C CYS A 306 -32.84 7.64 -26.00
N ILE A 307 -31.92 8.05 -25.14
CA ILE A 307 -30.94 7.15 -24.51
C ILE A 307 -31.65 6.08 -23.67
N ASN A 308 -32.65 6.46 -22.87
CA ASN A 308 -33.43 5.52 -22.08
C ASN A 308 -34.16 4.52 -22.97
N PHE A 309 -34.70 4.92 -24.13
CA PHE A 309 -35.34 3.97 -25.03
C PHE A 309 -34.37 2.95 -25.64
N ILE A 310 -33.17 3.39 -26.00
CA ILE A 310 -32.10 2.51 -26.50
C ILE A 310 -31.68 1.52 -25.40
N ARG A 311 -31.52 2.02 -24.16
CA ARG A 311 -30.93 1.24 -23.05
C ARG A 311 -31.93 0.50 -22.17
N ALA A 312 -33.24 0.78 -22.26
CA ALA A 312 -34.26 0.15 -21.43
C ALA A 312 -34.40 -1.36 -21.68
N ASN A 313 -33.98 -1.85 -22.83
CA ASN A 313 -34.07 -3.27 -23.18
C ASN A 313 -32.73 -3.76 -23.75
N GLY A 314 -32.17 -4.82 -23.16
CA GLY A 314 -30.89 -5.38 -23.60
C GLY A 314 -30.84 -5.81 -25.06
N LEU A 315 -31.97 -6.23 -25.65
CA LEU A 315 -32.04 -6.52 -27.09
C LEU A 315 -31.87 -5.24 -27.93
N LYS A 316 -32.57 -4.16 -27.58
CA LYS A 316 -32.45 -2.87 -28.29
C LYS A 316 -31.04 -2.31 -28.18
N HIS A 317 -30.45 -2.41 -27.00
CA HIS A 317 -29.09 -1.95 -26.76
C HIS A 317 -28.06 -2.70 -27.60
N ARG A 318 -28.11 -4.05 -27.61
CA ARG A 318 -27.23 -4.86 -28.47
C ARG A 318 -27.43 -4.57 -29.95
N GLN A 319 -28.68 -4.42 -30.40
CA GLN A 319 -29.00 -4.05 -31.78
C GLN A 319 -28.44 -2.68 -32.15
N PHE A 320 -28.47 -1.71 -31.23
CA PHE A 320 -27.88 -0.39 -31.45
C PHE A 320 -26.35 -0.44 -31.53
N GLN A 321 -25.69 -1.19 -30.63
CA GLN A 321 -24.24 -1.35 -30.67
C GLN A 321 -23.78 -2.04 -31.97
N GLN A 322 -24.52 -3.06 -32.42
CA GLN A 322 -24.28 -3.71 -33.70
C GLN A 322 -24.45 -2.73 -34.87
N PHE A 323 -25.54 -1.95 -34.87
CA PHE A 323 -25.80 -0.92 -35.88
C PHE A 323 -24.67 0.12 -35.97
N LEU A 324 -24.15 0.59 -34.83
CA LEU A 324 -23.00 1.51 -34.80
C LEU A 324 -21.72 0.87 -35.35
N SER A 325 -21.50 -0.41 -35.07
CA SER A 325 -20.35 -1.16 -35.58
C SER A 325 -20.42 -1.35 -37.10
N GLU A 326 -21.60 -1.60 -37.65
CA GLU A 326 -21.81 -1.77 -39.10
C GLU A 326 -21.61 -0.47 -39.88
N LEU A 327 -21.87 0.68 -39.23
CA LEU A 327 -21.64 2.01 -39.80
C LEU A 327 -20.22 2.54 -39.56
N GLU A 328 -19.35 1.77 -38.90
CA GLU A 328 -18.01 2.20 -38.48
C GLU A 328 -18.04 3.55 -37.74
N SER A 329 -19.07 3.75 -36.91
CA SER A 329 -19.27 5.02 -36.20
C SER A 329 -18.13 5.30 -35.22
N ALA A 330 -17.88 6.58 -34.95
CA ALA A 330 -16.81 7.04 -34.06
C ALA A 330 -16.94 6.51 -32.62
N TYR A 331 -18.14 6.10 -32.21
CA TYR A 331 -18.40 5.50 -30.90
C TYR A 331 -19.22 4.23 -31.03
N GLY A 332 -18.92 3.24 -30.18
CA GLY A 332 -19.67 1.98 -30.12
C GLY A 332 -20.92 2.00 -29.24
N ASP A 333 -21.21 3.11 -28.52
CA ASP A 333 -22.40 3.20 -27.67
C ASP A 333 -22.73 4.66 -27.24
N VAL A 334 -23.97 4.88 -26.81
CA VAL A 334 -24.41 6.11 -26.12
C VAL A 334 -24.06 6.08 -24.63
N LEU A 335 -23.80 7.26 -24.05
CA LEU A 335 -23.57 7.40 -22.60
C LEU A 335 -24.89 7.49 -21.83
N TYR A 336 -24.97 6.81 -20.69
CA TYR A 336 -26.08 6.96 -19.76
C TYR A 336 -25.90 8.22 -18.90
N HIS A 337 -26.95 9.04 -18.79
CA HIS A 337 -26.94 10.18 -17.87
C HIS A 337 -27.26 9.70 -16.46
N THR A 338 -26.43 10.10 -15.48
CA THR A 338 -26.72 9.93 -14.06
C THR A 338 -26.64 11.30 -13.41
N GLU A 339 -27.70 11.70 -12.68
CA GLU A 339 -27.73 13.00 -12.01
C GLU A 339 -26.69 13.11 -10.89
N ILE A 340 -26.30 11.97 -10.32
CA ILE A 340 -25.33 11.85 -9.22
C ILE A 340 -23.90 12.20 -9.70
N ARG A 341 -23.57 11.95 -10.98
CA ARG A 341 -22.25 12.31 -11.52
C ARG A 341 -22.29 13.70 -12.13
N TRP A 342 -21.90 14.68 -11.32
CA TRP A 342 -21.99 16.13 -11.54
C TRP A 342 -21.57 16.62 -12.94
N LEU A 343 -20.58 15.97 -13.57
CA LEU A 343 -20.04 16.34 -14.89
C LEU A 343 -20.51 15.43 -16.06
N SER A 344 -21.49 14.54 -15.84
CA SER A 344 -21.93 13.59 -16.88
C SER A 344 -22.74 14.24 -18.00
N ARG A 345 -23.48 15.32 -17.69
CA ARG A 345 -24.45 15.95 -18.61
C ARG A 345 -23.80 16.40 -19.92
N GLY A 346 -22.68 17.13 -19.85
CA GLY A 346 -21.97 17.62 -21.04
C GLY A 346 -21.40 16.49 -21.91
N LYS A 347 -20.85 15.43 -21.28
CA LYS A 347 -20.32 14.26 -22.01
C LYS A 347 -21.42 13.49 -22.73
N VAL A 348 -22.56 13.31 -22.07
CA VAL A 348 -23.74 12.67 -22.66
C VAL A 348 -24.24 13.47 -23.85
N LEU A 349 -24.40 14.78 -23.70
CA LEU A 349 -24.88 15.64 -24.77
C LEU A 349 -23.94 15.65 -25.97
N ARG A 350 -22.63 15.75 -25.74
CA ARG A 350 -21.62 15.70 -26.80
C ARG A 350 -21.69 14.38 -27.57
N ARG A 351 -21.68 13.23 -26.86
CA ARG A 351 -21.76 11.92 -27.52
C ARG A 351 -23.08 11.72 -28.26
N PHE A 352 -24.19 12.15 -27.69
CA PHE A 352 -25.49 12.08 -28.34
C PHE A 352 -25.53 12.91 -29.61
N TYR A 353 -24.95 14.12 -29.59
CA TYR A 353 -24.87 15.00 -30.74
C TYR A 353 -23.97 14.42 -31.85
N GLU A 354 -22.82 13.86 -31.49
CA GLU A 354 -21.90 13.22 -32.44
C GLU A 354 -22.50 11.95 -33.08
N LEU A 355 -23.40 11.26 -32.37
CA LEU A 355 -24.15 10.09 -32.86
C LEU A 355 -25.57 10.45 -33.35
N LEU A 356 -25.91 11.72 -33.50
CA LEU A 356 -27.28 12.14 -33.77
C LEU A 356 -27.87 11.50 -35.05
N PRO A 357 -27.12 11.40 -36.17
CA PRO A 357 -27.62 10.71 -37.37
C PRO A 357 -27.95 9.24 -37.11
N GLU A 358 -27.06 8.51 -36.46
CA GLU A 358 -27.21 7.07 -36.16
C GLU A 358 -28.32 6.82 -35.15
N VAL A 359 -28.41 7.65 -34.10
CA VAL A 359 -29.49 7.59 -33.12
C VAL A 359 -30.83 7.83 -33.81
N ASN A 360 -30.94 8.84 -34.68
CA ASN A 360 -32.19 9.14 -35.39
C ASN A 360 -32.60 7.96 -36.29
N ALA A 361 -31.67 7.45 -37.12
CA ALA A 361 -31.92 6.31 -38.00
C ALA A 361 -32.36 5.06 -37.21
N PHE A 362 -31.67 4.76 -36.10
CA PHE A 362 -32.02 3.64 -35.25
C PHE A 362 -33.39 3.81 -34.60
N LEU A 363 -33.72 4.98 -34.06
CA LEU A 363 -35.02 5.23 -33.43
C LEU A 363 -36.18 5.13 -34.44
N GLN A 364 -35.98 5.64 -35.67
CA GLN A 364 -36.94 5.47 -36.76
C GLN A 364 -37.15 4.00 -37.12
N SER A 365 -36.07 3.21 -37.21
CA SER A 365 -36.15 1.75 -37.46
C SER A 365 -36.94 0.99 -36.39
N LYS A 366 -37.09 1.58 -35.19
CA LYS A 366 -37.84 1.02 -34.05
C LYS A 366 -39.20 1.70 -33.84
N GLY A 367 -39.65 2.54 -34.77
CA GLY A 367 -40.92 3.22 -34.71
C GLY A 367 -41.02 4.27 -33.59
N LYS A 368 -39.89 4.80 -33.10
CA LYS A 368 -39.87 5.89 -32.12
C LYS A 368 -39.64 7.22 -32.83
N THR A 369 -40.69 8.03 -32.88
CA THR A 369 -40.61 9.43 -33.31
C THR A 369 -40.04 10.28 -32.18
N VAL A 370 -39.10 11.16 -32.53
CA VAL A 370 -38.46 12.11 -31.60
C VAL A 370 -38.72 13.52 -32.15
N PRO A 371 -38.99 14.52 -31.29
CA PRO A 371 -39.20 15.90 -31.72
C PRO A 371 -38.06 16.51 -32.52
#